data_AF-A0A0C3EGU9-F1
#
_entry.id   AF-A0A0C3EGU9-F1
#
_cell.length_a   1.000
_cell.length_b   1.000
_cell.length_c   1.000
_cell.angle_alpha   90.00
_cell.angle_beta   90.00
_cell.angle_gamma   90.00
#
_symmetry.space_group_name_H-M   'P 1'
#
loop_
_entity.id
_entity.type
_entity.pdbx_description
1 polymer ?
#
loop_
_entity_poly.entity_id
_entity_poly.type
_entity_poly.pdbx_seq_one_letter_code
_entity_poly.pdbx_strand_id
1 'polypeptide(L)'
;MTSNLLTLSNRQLDLALHAIPDPTSTDERSIQKAIISMKMIVREIDSDPDFIHAYASTLGYSWPNIWEWITFIHHRCVIERRHGEPLRDHSLRVIPDIITALCRQYEPSLHPLVFNTSGIFELVTPYWLREDIDNKRHLTNDTRFAANFSTALTFLLPPDHVIPRLLSLIIDSAEGGETEVARVAISHARAVFLCGNRDYDDSAVVHLQLIFSFLRQECPSLKLAMFKEGSMEAVVSILDMIAGESPEAVDIEAMMTCYGILSRALTVACSLTFITEGLHAGLLQAMLRGGRHLMHPDMPPIIVKTALACFEKVHQLMVYRSFLRPLGKAVKTTDGNGIDEHTSGPLWDAWRGLKVTTVERLKDMDVFDRKEIDREKVSDCTLLACQVRRSGIKLKRCTGCLEVFYCSTTCQKLDWKNHKAQCLKIQDDRQKGTMMPISTLDRGFLHYVAFADIQKHLTEVLSIIKSNYPTTPYSSLLVRMDYSDPPMEPLVILASSFTYVDDEEKRCVQDLLKLSGLSAGGQITLICFVLVPGTPMTERRSWPQLAVLRLPGSNGMAT
;
A
#
# COMPACT_ATOMS: atom_id res chain seq x y z
N MET A 1 12.79 23.95 -43.53
CA MET A 1 13.22 25.22 -42.92
C MET A 1 13.87 24.90 -41.57
N THR A 2 15.03 24.28 -41.66
CA THR A 2 15.78 23.64 -40.58
C THR A 2 17.17 24.26 -40.56
N SER A 3 17.37 25.23 -39.68
CA SER A 3 18.65 25.83 -39.28
C SER A 3 18.33 27.21 -38.69
N ASN A 4 18.60 27.41 -37.40
CA ASN A 4 18.58 28.65 -36.59
C ASN A 4 17.84 28.52 -35.25
N LEU A 5 18.09 27.43 -34.50
CA LEU A 5 17.60 27.31 -33.12
C LEU A 5 18.75 26.84 -32.23
N LEU A 6 19.77 27.66 -32.08
CA LEU A 6 20.78 27.50 -31.03
C LEU A 6 21.20 28.90 -30.58
N THR A 7 21.11 29.13 -29.27
CA THR A 7 21.37 30.36 -28.48
C THR A 7 20.27 31.43 -28.54
N LEU A 8 19.36 31.40 -27.56
CA LEU A 8 18.33 32.44 -27.35
C LEU A 8 18.40 32.90 -25.88
N SER A 9 18.25 34.20 -25.68
CA SER A 9 18.60 34.92 -24.45
C SER A 9 17.37 35.41 -23.67
N ASN A 10 17.57 35.75 -22.38
CA ASN A 10 16.66 36.39 -21.42
C ASN A 10 15.66 37.42 -21.99
N ARG A 11 15.96 38.07 -23.12
CA ARG A 11 15.07 39.04 -23.79
C ARG A 11 13.81 38.42 -24.42
N GLN A 12 13.80 37.14 -24.78
CA GLN A 12 12.64 36.53 -25.45
C GLN A 12 11.55 36.05 -24.48
N LEU A 13 11.86 35.77 -23.22
CA LEU A 13 10.84 35.46 -22.20
C LEU A 13 10.06 36.71 -21.80
N ASP A 14 10.74 37.84 -21.58
CA ASP A 14 10.09 39.14 -21.40
C ASP A 14 9.16 39.42 -22.59
N LEU A 15 9.61 39.15 -23.83
CA LEU A 15 8.76 39.25 -25.01
C LEU A 15 7.61 38.24 -25.02
N ALA A 16 7.79 37.00 -24.58
CA ALA A 16 6.74 35.99 -24.56
C ALA A 16 5.65 36.30 -23.52
N LEU A 17 6.04 36.73 -22.32
CA LEU A 17 5.15 37.13 -21.23
C LEU A 17 4.44 38.46 -21.53
N HIS A 18 5.12 39.44 -22.13
CA HIS A 18 4.51 40.68 -22.61
C HIS A 18 3.72 40.50 -23.92
N ALA A 19 3.89 39.37 -24.64
CA ALA A 19 3.15 39.04 -25.86
C ALA A 19 1.88 38.19 -25.61
N ILE A 20 1.63 37.75 -24.38
CA ILE A 20 0.34 37.17 -23.99
C ILE A 20 -0.69 38.31 -24.11
N PRO A 21 -1.60 38.29 -25.11
CA PRO A 21 -2.54 39.39 -25.32
C PRO A 21 -3.52 39.49 -24.14
N ASP A 22 -4.31 40.56 -24.08
CA ASP A 22 -5.44 40.60 -23.14
C ASP A 22 -6.51 39.58 -23.59
N PRO A 23 -7.01 38.71 -22.68
CA PRO A 23 -8.00 37.65 -22.98
C PRO A 23 -9.36 38.18 -23.45
N THR A 24 -9.57 39.50 -23.48
CA THR A 24 -10.73 40.15 -24.09
C THR A 24 -10.76 40.10 -25.63
N SER A 25 -9.64 39.79 -26.30
CA SER A 25 -9.58 39.73 -27.76
C SER A 25 -9.98 38.35 -28.33
N THR A 26 -11.07 38.32 -29.10
CA THR A 26 -11.59 37.10 -29.78
C THR A 26 -10.91 36.81 -31.13
N ASP A 27 -9.86 37.56 -31.47
CA ASP A 27 -9.11 37.38 -32.72
C ASP A 27 -8.29 36.09 -32.67
N GLU A 28 -8.43 35.25 -33.70
CA GLU A 28 -7.73 33.98 -33.85
C GLU A 28 -6.21 34.15 -33.73
N ARG A 29 -5.69 35.30 -34.22
CA ARG A 29 -4.26 35.64 -34.12
C ARG A 29 -3.80 35.81 -32.67
N SER A 30 -4.64 36.36 -31.79
CA SER A 30 -4.34 36.49 -30.37
C SER A 30 -4.28 35.12 -29.68
N ILE A 31 -5.22 34.23 -30.01
CA ILE A 31 -5.25 32.85 -29.50
C ILE A 31 -3.99 32.09 -29.92
N GLN A 32 -3.61 32.19 -31.20
CA GLN A 32 -2.39 31.56 -31.71
C GLN A 32 -1.15 32.09 -30.99
N LYS A 33 -1.05 33.41 -30.77
CA LYS A 33 0.05 34.01 -30.00
C LYS A 33 0.12 33.48 -28.57
N ALA A 34 -1.01 33.42 -27.86
CA ALA A 34 -1.05 32.89 -26.50
C ALA A 34 -0.57 31.43 -26.44
N ILE A 35 -1.05 30.57 -27.34
CA ILE A 35 -0.61 29.18 -27.44
C ILE A 35 0.89 29.08 -27.74
N ILE A 36 1.39 29.87 -28.69
CA ILE A 36 2.82 29.87 -29.06
C ILE A 36 3.67 30.34 -27.88
N SER A 37 3.27 31.41 -27.18
CA SER A 37 3.97 31.90 -25.99
C SER A 37 4.06 30.84 -24.90
N MET A 38 2.97 30.14 -24.59
CA MET A 38 2.98 29.04 -23.61
C MET A 38 3.92 27.90 -24.05
N LYS A 39 3.88 27.51 -25.33
CA LYS A 39 4.81 26.49 -25.87
C LYS A 39 6.27 26.93 -25.79
N MET A 40 6.56 28.21 -25.97
CA MET A 40 7.91 28.74 -25.79
C MET A 40 8.35 28.64 -24.34
N ILE A 41 7.49 29.01 -23.38
CA ILE A 41 7.79 28.86 -21.94
C ILE A 41 8.12 27.41 -21.60
N VAL A 42 7.29 26.46 -22.04
CA VAL A 42 7.53 25.02 -21.84
C VAL A 42 8.91 24.62 -22.37
N ARG A 43 9.20 25.00 -23.62
CA ARG A 43 10.46 24.66 -24.28
C ARG A 43 11.68 25.23 -23.56
N GLU A 44 11.62 26.47 -23.06
CA GLU A 44 12.73 27.09 -22.33
C GLU A 44 12.99 26.32 -21.02
N ILE A 45 11.93 26.02 -20.26
CA ILE A 45 12.01 25.24 -19.01
C ILE A 45 12.60 23.84 -19.27
N ASP A 46 12.18 23.17 -20.33
CA ASP A 46 12.70 21.84 -20.69
C ASP A 46 14.16 21.89 -21.16
N SER A 47 14.61 23.01 -21.73
CA SER A 47 15.97 23.17 -22.27
C SER A 47 17.01 23.56 -21.22
N ASP A 48 16.59 24.25 -20.16
CA ASP A 48 17.45 24.75 -19.09
C ASP A 48 16.72 24.58 -17.74
N PRO A 49 17.08 23.57 -16.92
CA PRO A 49 16.46 23.37 -15.63
C PRO A 49 16.59 24.57 -14.68
N ASP A 50 17.70 25.31 -14.72
CA ASP A 50 17.93 26.47 -13.86
C ASP A 50 17.01 27.65 -14.21
N PHE A 51 16.42 27.63 -15.40
CA PHE A 51 15.50 28.66 -15.89
C PHE A 51 14.31 28.87 -14.96
N ILE A 52 13.68 27.78 -14.51
CA ILE A 52 12.47 27.90 -13.67
C ILE A 52 12.79 28.62 -12.35
N HIS A 53 13.97 28.34 -11.77
CA HIS A 53 14.43 28.95 -10.53
C HIS A 53 14.76 30.43 -10.74
N ALA A 54 15.44 30.76 -11.84
CA ALA A 54 15.79 32.14 -12.18
C ALA A 54 14.55 33.02 -12.43
N TYR A 55 13.49 32.45 -12.99
CA TYR A 55 12.29 33.18 -13.43
C TYR A 55 11.05 32.92 -12.58
N ALA A 56 11.19 32.23 -11.44
CA ALA A 56 10.08 31.82 -10.59
C ALA A 56 9.16 32.98 -10.19
N SER A 57 9.74 34.12 -9.79
CA SER A 57 8.98 35.33 -9.43
C SER A 57 8.18 35.89 -10.61
N THR A 58 8.78 35.95 -11.80
CA THR A 58 8.16 36.50 -13.01
C THR A 58 7.04 35.60 -13.53
N LEU A 59 7.28 34.29 -13.55
CA LEU A 59 6.28 33.29 -13.89
C LEU A 59 5.13 33.30 -12.87
N GLY A 60 5.43 33.47 -11.58
CA GLY A 60 4.43 33.55 -10.53
C GLY A 60 3.54 34.79 -10.67
N TYR A 61 4.13 35.94 -11.00
CA TYR A 61 3.36 37.15 -11.31
C TYR A 61 2.49 36.99 -12.57
N SER A 62 2.97 36.24 -13.56
CA SER A 62 2.28 36.04 -14.84
C SER A 62 1.22 34.92 -14.81
N TRP A 63 1.29 34.02 -13.83
CA TRP A 63 0.42 32.84 -13.72
C TRP A 63 -1.08 33.17 -13.78
N PRO A 64 -1.63 34.19 -13.09
CA PRO A 64 -3.05 34.52 -13.20
C PRO A 64 -3.51 34.80 -14.63
N ASN A 65 -2.69 35.48 -15.43
CA ASN A 65 -2.98 35.76 -16.84
C ASN A 65 -2.83 34.49 -17.70
N ILE A 66 -1.80 33.68 -17.46
CA ILE A 66 -1.65 32.36 -18.09
C ILE A 66 -2.88 31.48 -17.83
N TRP A 67 -3.37 31.46 -16.60
CA TRP A 67 -4.56 30.70 -16.20
C TRP A 67 -5.84 31.23 -16.85
N GLU A 68 -6.01 32.55 -16.96
CA GLU A 68 -7.13 33.15 -17.68
C GLU A 68 -7.13 32.73 -19.16
N TRP A 69 -5.96 32.71 -19.80
CA TRP A 69 -5.82 32.17 -21.16
C TRP A 69 -6.09 30.69 -21.26
N ILE A 70 -5.60 29.86 -20.32
CA ILE A 70 -5.91 28.43 -20.27
C ILE A 70 -7.44 28.23 -20.21
N THR A 71 -8.12 28.97 -19.35
CA THR A 71 -9.58 28.92 -19.20
C THR A 71 -10.29 29.37 -20.48
N PHE A 72 -9.82 30.46 -21.09
CA PHE A 72 -10.36 30.99 -22.34
C PHE A 72 -10.22 30.00 -23.50
N ILE A 73 -9.00 29.49 -23.75
CA ILE A 73 -8.75 28.56 -24.87
C ILE A 73 -9.45 27.22 -24.64
N HIS A 74 -9.52 26.74 -23.39
CA HIS A 74 -10.30 25.56 -23.05
C HIS A 74 -11.77 25.76 -23.41
N HIS A 75 -12.39 26.86 -22.96
CA HIS A 75 -13.80 27.13 -23.23
C HIS A 75 -14.08 27.36 -24.73
N ARG A 76 -13.35 28.26 -25.38
CA ARG A 76 -13.62 28.69 -26.77
C ARG A 76 -13.13 27.69 -27.82
N CYS A 77 -11.94 27.12 -27.63
CA CYS A 77 -11.34 26.24 -28.63
C CYS A 77 -11.69 24.77 -28.40
N VAL A 78 -11.73 24.31 -27.13
CA VAL A 78 -11.95 22.88 -26.84
C VAL A 78 -13.43 22.54 -26.66
N ILE A 79 -14.15 23.29 -25.82
CA ILE A 79 -15.57 23.02 -25.53
C ILE A 79 -16.49 23.51 -26.66
N GLU A 80 -16.42 24.80 -27.00
CA GLU A 80 -17.29 25.40 -28.04
C GLU A 80 -16.84 25.06 -29.47
N ARG A 81 -15.59 24.62 -29.66
CA ARG A 81 -14.97 24.36 -30.99
C ARG A 81 -15.07 25.54 -31.97
N ARG A 82 -15.11 26.77 -31.46
CA ARG A 82 -15.42 27.98 -32.24
C ARG A 82 -14.38 28.33 -33.31
N HIS A 83 -13.14 27.87 -33.13
CA HIS A 83 -11.99 28.20 -33.98
C HIS A 83 -11.43 26.99 -34.76
N GLY A 84 -12.21 25.91 -34.88
CA GLY A 84 -11.85 24.72 -35.66
C GLY A 84 -10.93 23.72 -34.94
N GLU A 85 -10.81 22.53 -35.53
CA GLU A 85 -10.05 21.40 -34.96
C GLU A 85 -8.55 21.68 -34.77
N PRO A 86 -7.82 22.38 -35.67
CA PRO A 86 -6.41 22.65 -35.45
C PRO A 86 -6.13 23.40 -34.14
N LEU A 87 -6.89 24.45 -33.84
CA LEU A 87 -6.70 25.21 -32.59
C LEU A 87 -7.14 24.41 -31.37
N ARG A 88 -8.21 23.63 -31.47
CA ARG A 88 -8.61 22.67 -30.44
C ARG A 88 -7.47 21.71 -30.09
N ASP A 89 -6.82 21.12 -31.09
CA ASP A 89 -5.74 20.16 -30.89
C ASP A 89 -4.51 20.81 -30.27
N HIS A 90 -4.18 22.04 -30.69
CA HIS A 90 -3.08 22.81 -30.09
C HIS A 90 -3.38 23.20 -28.64
N SER A 91 -4.62 23.58 -28.33
CA SER A 91 -5.06 23.87 -26.96
C SER A 91 -4.99 22.64 -26.07
N LEU A 92 -5.47 21.47 -26.54
CA LEU A 92 -5.44 20.24 -25.78
C LEU A 92 -4.01 19.76 -25.43
N ARG A 93 -2.99 20.14 -26.21
CA ARG A 93 -1.59 19.84 -25.90
C ARG A 93 -0.95 20.87 -24.98
N VAL A 94 -1.10 22.15 -25.31
CA VAL A 94 -0.38 23.20 -24.57
C VAL A 94 -0.84 23.31 -23.11
N ILE A 95 -2.11 23.00 -22.83
CA ILE A 95 -2.68 23.07 -21.47
C ILE A 95 -1.94 22.13 -20.50
N PRO A 96 -1.87 20.80 -20.72
CA PRO A 96 -1.11 19.94 -19.83
C PRO A 96 0.39 20.26 -19.85
N ASP A 97 0.96 20.60 -21.01
CA ASP A 97 2.40 20.90 -21.14
C ASP A 97 2.83 22.07 -20.24
N ILE A 98 2.11 23.20 -20.26
CA ILE A 98 2.45 24.37 -19.43
C ILE A 98 2.27 24.08 -17.94
N ILE A 99 1.23 23.33 -17.57
CA ILE A 99 1.00 22.92 -16.18
C ILE A 99 2.14 22.02 -15.70
N THR A 100 2.51 21.01 -16.50
CA THR A 100 3.63 20.12 -16.21
C THR A 100 4.93 20.90 -16.07
N ALA A 101 5.27 21.76 -17.03
CA ALA A 101 6.53 22.52 -17.00
C ALA A 101 6.66 23.39 -15.75
N LEU A 102 5.58 24.06 -15.33
CA LEU A 102 5.57 24.92 -14.14
C LEU A 102 5.59 24.13 -12.82
N CYS A 103 5.16 22.86 -12.82
CA CYS A 103 5.07 22.05 -11.62
C CYS A 103 6.21 21.02 -11.46
N ARG A 104 6.85 20.56 -12.54
CA ARG A 104 7.78 19.41 -12.55
C ARG A 104 8.96 19.56 -11.60
N GLN A 105 9.52 20.76 -11.46
CA GLN A 105 10.69 21.01 -10.62
C GLN A 105 10.34 21.35 -9.15
N TYR A 106 9.04 21.34 -8.80
CA TYR A 106 8.57 21.65 -7.44
C TYR A 106 9.09 22.99 -6.87
N GLU A 107 9.24 23.99 -7.74
CA GLU A 107 9.70 25.33 -7.36
C GLU A 107 8.80 25.91 -6.25
N PRO A 108 9.33 26.21 -5.04
CA PRO A 108 8.52 26.51 -3.85
C PRO A 108 7.57 27.71 -3.99
N SER A 109 7.90 28.65 -4.86
CA SER A 109 7.08 29.84 -5.11
C SER A 109 6.01 29.63 -6.19
N LEU A 110 6.22 28.70 -7.12
CA LEU A 110 5.35 28.45 -8.27
C LEU A 110 4.40 27.28 -8.05
N HIS A 111 4.92 26.14 -7.57
CA HIS A 111 4.14 24.92 -7.45
C HIS A 111 2.88 25.12 -6.57
N PRO A 112 2.97 25.74 -5.37
CA PRO A 112 1.80 26.06 -4.56
C PRO A 112 0.83 27.04 -5.19
N LEU A 113 1.32 27.99 -5.98
CA LEU A 113 0.46 28.94 -6.68
C LEU A 113 -0.41 28.21 -7.72
N VAL A 114 0.19 27.30 -8.49
CA VAL A 114 -0.50 26.54 -9.54
C VAL A 114 -1.51 25.56 -8.93
N PHE A 115 -1.12 24.68 -8.00
CA PHE A 115 -2.07 23.67 -7.50
C PHE A 115 -3.20 24.25 -6.61
N ASN A 116 -3.02 25.44 -6.01
CA ASN A 116 -4.10 26.11 -5.27
C ASN A 116 -5.04 26.92 -6.18
N THR A 117 -4.82 26.92 -7.50
CA THR A 117 -5.66 27.64 -8.46
C THR A 117 -7.04 27.00 -8.54
N SER A 118 -8.09 27.78 -8.27
CA SER A 118 -9.47 27.31 -8.33
C SER A 118 -9.83 26.85 -9.75
N GLY A 119 -10.43 25.66 -9.88
CA GLY A 119 -10.84 25.11 -11.17
C GLY A 119 -9.78 24.28 -11.88
N ILE A 120 -8.53 24.22 -11.39
CA ILE A 120 -7.45 23.52 -12.09
C ILE A 120 -7.65 22.00 -12.12
N PHE A 121 -8.10 21.41 -11.01
CA PHE A 121 -8.39 19.99 -10.92
C PHE A 121 -9.67 19.63 -11.67
N GLU A 122 -10.68 20.51 -11.65
CA GLU A 122 -11.92 20.38 -12.40
C GLU A 122 -11.69 20.48 -13.92
N LEU A 123 -10.63 21.18 -14.34
CA LEU A 123 -10.19 21.21 -15.73
C LEU A 123 -9.40 19.96 -16.10
N VAL A 124 -8.37 19.61 -15.32
CA VAL A 124 -7.41 18.53 -15.67
C VAL A 124 -8.02 17.13 -15.51
N THR A 125 -8.77 16.89 -14.43
CA THR A 125 -9.25 15.55 -14.06
C THR A 125 -10.15 14.93 -15.12
N PRO A 126 -11.16 15.61 -15.69
CA PRO A 126 -12.02 15.01 -16.72
C PRO A 126 -11.29 14.59 -17.99
N TYR A 127 -10.20 15.28 -18.36
CA TYR A 127 -9.37 14.88 -19.51
C TYR A 127 -8.50 13.68 -19.16
N TRP A 128 -7.91 13.65 -17.96
CA TRP A 128 -7.20 12.47 -17.47
C TRP A 128 -8.12 11.23 -17.41
N LEU A 129 -9.34 11.36 -16.89
CA LEU A 129 -10.31 10.25 -16.82
C LEU A 129 -10.67 9.64 -18.18
N ARG A 130 -10.56 10.44 -19.26
CA ARG A 130 -10.88 10.06 -20.63
C ARG A 130 -9.64 9.86 -21.49
N GLU A 131 -8.46 9.95 -20.90
CA GLU A 131 -7.20 9.82 -21.63
C GLU A 131 -7.04 8.37 -22.07
N ASP A 132 -7.15 8.14 -23.37
CA ASP A 132 -7.06 6.79 -23.93
C ASP A 132 -5.62 6.46 -24.31
N ILE A 133 -4.90 5.84 -23.38
CA ILE A 133 -3.51 5.40 -23.58
C ILE A 133 -3.43 4.29 -24.64
N ASP A 134 -4.49 3.49 -24.81
CA ASP A 134 -4.53 2.42 -25.81
C ASP A 134 -4.70 2.98 -27.23
N ASN A 135 -5.47 4.06 -27.41
CA ASN A 135 -5.61 4.74 -28.70
C ASN A 135 -4.40 5.61 -29.10
N LYS A 136 -3.58 6.07 -28.14
CA LYS A 136 -2.26 6.69 -28.46
C LYS A 136 -1.37 5.74 -29.29
N ARG A 137 -1.61 4.41 -29.24
CA ARG A 137 -0.86 3.36 -29.97
C ARG A 137 -1.05 3.35 -31.48
N HIS A 138 -2.21 3.76 -32.00
CA HIS A 138 -2.55 3.58 -33.42
C HIS A 138 -2.19 4.79 -34.30
N LEU A 139 -1.73 5.88 -33.68
CA LEU A 139 -1.34 7.12 -34.36
C LEU A 139 0.20 7.22 -34.48
N THR A 140 0.86 6.14 -34.90
CA THR A 140 2.34 6.09 -35.01
C THR A 140 2.93 6.94 -36.14
N ASN A 141 2.11 7.56 -36.99
CA ASN A 141 2.56 8.50 -38.03
C ASN A 141 1.88 9.86 -37.96
N ASP A 142 1.00 10.06 -36.98
CA ASP A 142 0.28 11.31 -36.81
C ASP A 142 0.53 11.80 -35.39
N THR A 143 1.44 12.75 -35.24
CA THR A 143 1.71 13.53 -34.03
C THR A 143 0.48 14.37 -33.59
N ARG A 144 -0.74 13.95 -33.95
CA ARG A 144 -1.98 14.71 -33.85
C ARG A 144 -2.71 14.58 -32.51
N PHE A 145 -2.52 13.52 -31.71
CA PHE A 145 -3.27 13.34 -30.46
C PHE A 145 -2.50 12.58 -29.36
N ALA A 146 -1.71 13.29 -28.55
CA ALA A 146 -1.35 12.83 -27.21
C ALA A 146 -1.27 14.05 -26.30
N ALA A 147 -2.40 14.42 -25.69
CA ALA A 147 -2.38 15.37 -24.60
C ALA A 147 -1.97 14.61 -23.33
N ASN A 148 -0.97 15.11 -22.59
CA ASN A 148 -0.34 14.39 -21.47
C ASN A 148 -0.97 14.80 -20.13
N PHE A 149 -2.29 14.63 -20.00
CA PHE A 149 -3.02 15.03 -18.79
C PHE A 149 -2.66 14.17 -17.57
N SER A 150 -2.27 12.91 -17.77
CA SER A 150 -1.65 12.08 -16.72
C SER A 150 -0.43 12.77 -16.12
N THR A 151 0.50 13.24 -16.95
CA THR A 151 1.72 13.94 -16.51
C THR A 151 1.40 15.25 -15.79
N ALA A 152 0.46 16.05 -16.32
CA ALA A 152 0.01 17.27 -15.65
C ALA A 152 -0.58 16.99 -14.26
N LEU A 153 -1.45 15.98 -14.15
CA LEU A 153 -2.06 15.60 -12.88
C LEU A 153 -1.02 15.09 -11.87
N THR A 154 -0.03 14.31 -12.33
CA THR A 154 1.05 13.80 -11.48
C THR A 154 1.82 14.93 -10.82
N PHE A 155 2.26 15.92 -11.61
CA PHE A 155 3.08 17.01 -11.07
C PHE A 155 2.26 18.07 -10.32
N LEU A 156 0.94 18.19 -10.58
CA LEU A 156 0.05 19.00 -9.75
C LEU A 156 -0.07 18.46 -8.32
N LEU A 157 0.06 17.15 -8.14
CA LEU A 157 -0.01 16.53 -6.82
C LEU A 157 1.37 16.63 -6.12
N PRO A 158 1.47 17.35 -4.98
CA PRO A 158 2.74 17.46 -4.27
C PRO A 158 3.22 16.11 -3.70
N PRO A 159 4.52 15.77 -3.86
CA PRO A 159 5.08 14.47 -3.47
C PRO A 159 5.19 14.28 -1.95
N ASP A 160 5.28 15.36 -1.18
CA ASP A 160 5.48 15.27 0.27
C ASP A 160 4.17 15.43 1.06
N HIS A 161 3.27 16.30 0.59
CA HIS A 161 2.04 16.67 1.31
C HIS A 161 0.85 16.81 0.37
N VAL A 162 0.26 15.70 -0.08
CA VAL A 162 -1.04 15.79 -0.75
C VAL A 162 -2.08 16.20 0.27
N ILE A 163 -2.59 17.42 0.10
CA ILE A 163 -3.66 17.97 0.93
C ILE A 163 -4.91 17.12 0.63
N PRO A 164 -5.59 16.53 1.64
CA PRO A 164 -6.77 15.67 1.42
C PRO A 164 -7.86 16.31 0.55
N ARG A 165 -7.95 17.65 0.59
CA ARG A 165 -8.80 18.46 -0.28
C ARG A 165 -8.50 18.26 -1.78
N LEU A 166 -7.26 18.09 -2.19
CA LEU A 166 -6.93 17.90 -3.62
C LEU A 166 -7.45 16.55 -4.13
N LEU A 167 -7.36 15.51 -3.30
CA LEU A 167 -7.92 14.20 -3.61
C LEU A 167 -9.44 14.25 -3.70
N SER A 168 -10.11 15.02 -2.84
CA SER A 168 -11.57 15.19 -2.96
C SER A 168 -11.97 15.89 -4.26
N LEU A 169 -11.22 16.91 -4.73
CA LEU A 169 -11.50 17.56 -6.01
C LEU A 169 -11.40 16.59 -7.20
N ILE A 170 -10.43 15.67 -7.16
CA ILE A 170 -10.28 14.62 -8.19
C ILE A 170 -11.46 13.63 -8.13
N ILE A 171 -11.82 13.18 -6.92
CA ILE A 171 -12.93 12.25 -6.70
C ILE A 171 -14.28 12.87 -7.13
N ASP A 172 -14.53 14.12 -6.75
CA ASP A 172 -15.76 14.85 -7.06
C ASP A 172 -15.91 15.12 -8.58
N SER A 173 -14.80 15.13 -9.32
CA SER A 173 -14.78 15.27 -10.77
C SER A 173 -15.07 13.95 -11.51
N ALA A 174 -15.07 12.81 -10.81
CA ALA A 174 -15.37 11.49 -11.37
C ALA A 174 -16.81 11.08 -11.04
N GLU A 175 -17.61 10.73 -12.05
CA GLU A 175 -19.01 10.33 -11.85
C GLU A 175 -19.11 9.05 -11.00
N GLY A 176 -18.15 8.13 -11.16
CA GLY A 176 -18.03 6.91 -10.37
C GLY A 176 -17.26 7.08 -9.05
N GLY A 177 -16.94 8.31 -8.66
CA GLY A 177 -16.21 8.63 -7.44
C GLY A 177 -14.87 7.90 -7.33
N GLU A 178 -14.56 7.35 -6.16
CA GLU A 178 -13.28 6.69 -5.89
C GLU A 178 -13.04 5.46 -6.78
N THR A 179 -14.10 4.75 -7.16
CA THR A 179 -13.98 3.52 -7.95
C THR A 179 -13.53 3.83 -9.38
N GLU A 180 -14.07 4.89 -9.96
CA GLU A 180 -13.66 5.32 -11.31
C GLU A 180 -12.23 5.85 -11.32
N VAL A 181 -11.86 6.70 -10.35
CA VAL A 181 -10.48 7.20 -10.20
C VAL A 181 -9.49 6.04 -10.09
N ALA A 182 -9.80 5.05 -9.26
CA ALA A 182 -8.95 3.88 -9.08
C ALA A 182 -8.81 3.04 -10.36
N ARG A 183 -9.94 2.75 -11.01
CA ARG A 183 -10.00 1.97 -12.24
C ARG A 183 -9.19 2.63 -13.36
N VAL A 184 -9.34 3.95 -13.55
CA VAL A 184 -8.58 4.72 -14.57
C VAL A 184 -7.09 4.69 -14.27
N ALA A 185 -6.68 5.02 -13.04
CA ALA A 185 -5.26 5.03 -12.66
C ALA A 185 -4.58 3.67 -12.92
N ILE A 186 -5.24 2.57 -12.56
CA ILE A 186 -4.70 1.22 -12.75
C ILE A 186 -4.74 0.81 -14.23
N SER A 187 -5.79 1.17 -14.96
CA SER A 187 -5.87 0.94 -16.40
C SER A 187 -4.73 1.63 -17.14
N HIS A 188 -4.41 2.88 -16.78
CA HIS A 188 -3.32 3.63 -17.39
C HIS A 188 -1.95 2.99 -17.12
N ALA A 189 -1.69 2.61 -15.86
CA ALA A 189 -0.45 1.93 -15.49
C ALA A 189 -0.28 0.60 -16.24
N ARG A 190 -1.36 -0.17 -16.42
CA ARG A 190 -1.36 -1.42 -17.21
C ARG A 190 -1.19 -1.17 -18.71
N ALA A 191 -1.77 -0.09 -19.23
CA ALA A 191 -1.68 0.25 -20.66
C ALA A 191 -0.25 0.55 -21.09
N VAL A 192 0.53 1.27 -20.27
CA VAL A 192 1.96 1.54 -20.53
C VAL A 192 2.77 0.25 -20.62
N PHE A 193 2.45 -0.75 -19.79
CA PHE A 193 3.11 -2.06 -19.82
C PHE A 193 2.92 -2.78 -21.18
N LEU A 194 1.71 -2.73 -21.75
CA LEU A 194 1.42 -3.41 -23.03
C LEU A 194 2.04 -2.71 -24.24
N CYS A 195 2.44 -1.45 -24.13
CA CYS A 195 2.93 -0.64 -25.24
C CYS A 195 4.37 -0.97 -25.67
N GLY A 196 5.20 -1.53 -24.79
CA GLY A 196 6.55 -2.04 -25.11
C GLY A 196 7.55 -1.03 -25.72
N ASN A 197 7.17 0.24 -25.90
CA ASN A 197 7.95 1.26 -26.60
C ASN A 197 8.33 2.38 -25.62
N ARG A 198 9.63 2.53 -25.38
CA ARG A 198 10.21 3.48 -24.41
C ARG A 198 10.37 4.91 -24.97
N ASP A 199 10.03 5.13 -26.25
CA ASP A 199 10.23 6.40 -26.94
C ASP A 199 9.09 7.43 -26.74
N TYR A 200 8.12 7.14 -25.85
CA TYR A 200 7.02 8.05 -25.55
C TYR A 200 7.18 8.71 -24.17
N ASP A 201 6.89 10.00 -24.12
CA ASP A 201 6.89 10.92 -22.96
C ASP A 201 5.92 10.50 -21.81
N ASP A 202 5.25 9.35 -21.95
CA ASP A 202 4.43 8.69 -20.92
C ASP A 202 5.26 7.59 -20.21
N SER A 203 6.27 8.00 -19.43
CA SER A 203 7.05 7.06 -18.62
C SER A 203 6.16 6.31 -17.63
N ALA A 204 6.39 5.00 -17.44
CA ALA A 204 5.69 4.20 -16.43
C ALA A 204 5.74 4.84 -15.03
N VAL A 205 6.80 5.61 -14.75
CA VAL A 205 6.97 6.44 -13.56
C VAL A 205 5.76 7.33 -13.29
N VAL A 206 5.22 8.01 -14.31
CA VAL A 206 4.13 8.99 -14.17
C VAL A 206 2.89 8.33 -13.56
N HIS A 207 2.50 7.16 -14.07
CA HIS A 207 1.33 6.44 -13.56
C HIS A 207 1.60 5.78 -12.20
N LEU A 208 2.83 5.28 -11.98
CA LEU A 208 3.24 4.78 -10.66
C LEU A 208 3.18 5.89 -9.60
N GLN A 209 3.59 7.12 -9.93
CA GLN A 209 3.52 8.28 -9.03
C GLN A 209 2.07 8.67 -8.70
N LEU A 210 1.12 8.55 -9.64
CA LEU A 210 -0.31 8.71 -9.35
C LEU A 210 -0.81 7.62 -8.40
N ILE A 211 -0.49 6.35 -8.66
CA ILE A 211 -0.85 5.24 -7.77
C ILE A 211 -0.27 5.47 -6.36
N PHE A 212 0.99 5.89 -6.26
CA PHE A 212 1.64 6.24 -5.01
C PHE A 212 0.91 7.35 -4.26
N SER A 213 0.45 8.37 -4.98
CA SER A 213 -0.33 9.50 -4.43
C SER A 213 -1.74 9.11 -4.00
N PHE A 214 -2.38 8.15 -4.67
CA PHE A 214 -3.73 7.66 -4.32
C PHE A 214 -3.74 6.61 -3.20
N LEU A 215 -2.60 5.98 -2.90
CA LEU A 215 -2.45 5.01 -1.79
C LEU A 215 -2.11 5.67 -0.44
N ARG A 216 -2.27 6.99 -0.33
CA ARG A 216 -2.09 7.78 0.89
C ARG A 216 -3.06 7.38 2.01
N GLN A 217 -2.66 7.58 3.26
CA GLN A 217 -3.45 7.14 4.43
C GLN A 217 -4.64 8.07 4.69
N GLU A 218 -4.54 9.31 4.23
CA GLU A 218 -5.46 10.41 4.48
C GLU A 218 -6.81 10.25 3.75
N CYS A 219 -6.89 9.35 2.76
CA CYS A 219 -8.11 9.02 2.02
C CYS A 219 -8.35 7.50 1.99
N PRO A 220 -8.86 6.90 3.08
CA PRO A 220 -9.00 5.45 3.19
C PRO A 220 -10.00 4.84 2.17
N SER A 221 -11.03 5.59 1.75
CA SER A 221 -11.99 5.13 0.73
C SER A 221 -11.34 4.97 -0.64
N LEU A 222 -10.58 5.96 -1.10
CA LEU A 222 -9.83 5.90 -2.35
C LEU A 222 -8.77 4.80 -2.31
N LYS A 223 -8.03 4.69 -1.21
CA LYS A 223 -7.07 3.60 -1.02
C LYS A 223 -7.71 2.22 -1.15
N LEU A 224 -8.90 2.03 -0.60
CA LEU A 224 -9.65 0.77 -0.74
C LEU A 224 -10.14 0.54 -2.17
N ALA A 225 -10.56 1.60 -2.87
CA ALA A 225 -10.92 1.50 -4.28
C ALA A 225 -9.71 1.08 -5.14
N MET A 226 -8.54 1.71 -4.94
CA MET A 226 -7.27 1.31 -5.57
C MET A 226 -6.96 -0.17 -5.32
N PHE A 227 -7.23 -0.66 -4.11
CA PHE A 227 -7.07 -2.07 -3.78
C PHE A 227 -8.04 -2.96 -4.57
N LYS A 228 -9.34 -2.66 -4.54
CA LYS A 228 -10.37 -3.48 -5.21
C LYS A 228 -10.14 -3.58 -6.72
N GLU A 229 -9.58 -2.55 -7.33
CA GLU A 229 -9.25 -2.49 -8.75
C GLU A 229 -7.91 -3.17 -9.12
N GLY A 230 -7.18 -3.73 -8.15
CA GLY A 230 -6.00 -4.56 -8.39
C GLY A 230 -4.67 -3.78 -8.49
N SER A 231 -4.51 -2.70 -7.71
CA SER A 231 -3.27 -1.91 -7.69
C SER A 231 -2.03 -2.73 -7.34
N MET A 232 -2.13 -3.71 -6.43
CA MET A 232 -0.98 -4.54 -6.06
C MET A 232 -0.54 -5.43 -7.22
N GLU A 233 -1.50 -6.05 -7.91
CA GLU A 233 -1.21 -6.82 -9.13
C GLU A 233 -0.51 -5.97 -10.20
N ALA A 234 -1.01 -4.75 -10.44
CA ALA A 234 -0.41 -3.84 -11.41
C ALA A 234 1.03 -3.46 -11.04
N VAL A 235 1.27 -3.07 -9.78
CA VAL A 235 2.60 -2.67 -9.29
C VAL A 235 3.58 -3.84 -9.31
N VAL A 236 3.16 -5.04 -8.91
CA VAL A 236 4.01 -6.24 -8.95
C VAL A 236 4.36 -6.62 -10.38
N SER A 237 3.40 -6.52 -11.31
CA SER A 237 3.65 -6.80 -12.73
C SER A 237 4.66 -5.82 -13.35
N ILE A 238 4.56 -4.53 -13.01
CA ILE A 238 5.51 -3.50 -13.45
C ILE A 238 6.89 -3.75 -12.83
N LEU A 239 6.96 -4.07 -11.53
CA LEU A 239 8.22 -4.40 -10.87
C LEU A 239 8.89 -5.64 -11.50
N ASP A 240 8.12 -6.69 -11.84
CA ASP A 240 8.66 -7.89 -12.49
C ASP A 240 9.18 -7.60 -13.91
N MET A 241 8.56 -6.64 -14.61
CA MET A 241 9.07 -6.16 -15.90
C MET A 241 10.42 -5.47 -15.73
N ILE A 242 10.50 -4.48 -14.84
CA ILE A 242 11.72 -3.71 -14.57
C ILE A 242 12.84 -4.65 -14.09
N ALA A 243 12.49 -5.64 -13.28
CA ALA A 243 13.40 -6.70 -12.85
C ALA A 243 13.98 -7.52 -14.01
N GLY A 244 13.27 -7.64 -15.13
CA GLY A 244 13.73 -8.31 -16.35
C GLY A 244 14.77 -7.54 -17.16
N GLU A 245 14.95 -6.24 -16.88
CA GLU A 245 15.81 -5.36 -17.66
C GLU A 245 17.31 -5.58 -17.38
N SER A 246 18.16 -5.10 -18.30
CA SER A 246 19.62 -5.09 -18.08
C SER A 246 20.01 -3.99 -17.11
N PRO A 247 21.13 -4.13 -16.36
CA PRO A 247 21.58 -3.12 -15.41
C PRO A 247 21.80 -1.72 -16.01
N GLU A 248 22.11 -1.63 -17.30
CA GLU A 248 22.36 -0.36 -18.00
C GLU A 248 21.06 0.30 -18.50
N ALA A 249 19.98 -0.46 -18.62
CA ALA A 249 18.71 0.00 -19.19
C ALA A 249 17.61 0.14 -18.13
N VAL A 250 17.87 -0.25 -16.88
CA VAL A 250 16.87 -0.28 -15.82
C VAL A 250 16.31 1.12 -15.52
N ASP A 251 14.99 1.25 -15.47
CA ASP A 251 14.33 2.46 -14.98
C ASP A 251 14.37 2.50 -13.44
N ILE A 252 15.42 3.13 -12.91
CA ILE A 252 15.65 3.26 -11.46
C ILE A 252 14.50 4.02 -10.81
N GLU A 253 13.99 5.09 -11.42
CA GLU A 253 12.91 5.89 -10.85
C GLU A 253 11.60 5.11 -10.74
N ALA A 254 11.26 4.32 -11.76
CA ALA A 254 10.09 3.45 -11.73
C ALA A 254 10.25 2.36 -10.65
N MET A 255 11.45 1.79 -10.53
CA MET A 255 11.75 0.79 -9.51
C MET A 255 11.63 1.36 -8.09
N MET A 256 12.20 2.55 -7.84
CA MET A 256 12.08 3.25 -6.57
C MET A 256 10.61 3.53 -6.24
N THR A 257 9.83 3.97 -7.22
CA THR A 257 8.40 4.26 -7.04
C THR A 257 7.60 3.00 -6.72
N CYS A 258 7.91 1.86 -7.36
CA CYS A 258 7.31 0.57 -7.02
C CYS A 258 7.56 0.19 -5.55
N TYR A 259 8.80 0.28 -5.06
CA TYR A 259 9.11 0.00 -3.65
C TYR A 259 8.48 1.02 -2.70
N GLY A 260 8.37 2.29 -3.10
CA GLY A 260 7.62 3.31 -2.37
C GLY A 260 6.14 2.92 -2.21
N ILE A 261 5.49 2.46 -3.28
CA ILE A 261 4.10 1.97 -3.25
C ILE A 261 3.98 0.76 -2.32
N LEU A 262 4.88 -0.22 -2.45
CA LEU A 262 4.91 -1.39 -1.58
C LEU A 262 5.01 -0.94 -0.10
N SER A 263 5.95 -0.07 0.24
CA SER A 263 6.09 0.49 1.60
C SER A 263 4.80 1.10 2.14
N ARG A 264 4.07 1.88 1.32
CA ARG A 264 2.78 2.47 1.70
C ARG A 264 1.65 1.45 1.85
N ALA A 265 1.74 0.31 1.17
CA ALA A 265 0.81 -0.81 1.34
C ALA A 265 1.10 -1.61 2.62
N LEU A 266 2.39 -1.71 3.00
CA LEU A 266 2.85 -2.49 4.17
C LEU A 266 2.60 -1.81 5.53
N THR A 267 2.51 -0.48 5.57
CA THR A 267 2.32 0.31 6.81
C THR A 267 0.85 0.42 7.27
N VAL A 268 -0.06 -0.36 6.67
CA VAL A 268 -1.53 -0.17 6.80
C VAL A 268 -2.16 -1.27 7.66
N ALA A 269 -3.28 -0.92 8.32
CA ALA A 269 -4.14 -1.85 9.07
C ALA A 269 -4.64 -3.06 8.24
N CYS A 270 -4.63 -2.99 6.91
CA CYS A 270 -5.01 -4.09 6.01
C CYS A 270 -3.81 -4.82 5.36
N SER A 271 -2.58 -4.67 5.90
CA SER A 271 -1.35 -5.26 5.33
C SER A 271 -1.45 -6.75 5.01
N LEU A 272 -2.23 -7.54 5.77
CA LEU A 272 -2.49 -8.96 5.48
C LEU A 272 -3.10 -9.17 4.10
N THR A 273 -4.14 -8.41 3.75
CA THR A 273 -4.82 -8.54 2.45
C THR A 273 -3.92 -8.06 1.32
N PHE A 274 -3.23 -6.93 1.50
CA PHE A 274 -2.31 -6.37 0.50
C PHE A 274 -1.17 -7.32 0.16
N ILE A 275 -0.50 -7.87 1.18
CA ILE A 275 0.59 -8.81 0.95
C ILE A 275 0.05 -10.10 0.32
N THR A 276 -1.12 -10.60 0.75
CA THR A 276 -1.69 -11.80 0.15
C THR A 276 -1.98 -11.63 -1.35
N GLU A 277 -2.53 -10.48 -1.77
CA GLU A 277 -2.72 -10.15 -3.19
C GLU A 277 -1.37 -10.07 -3.91
N GLY A 278 -0.40 -9.35 -3.35
CA GLY A 278 0.96 -9.28 -3.89
C GLY A 278 1.60 -10.65 -4.08
N LEU A 279 1.47 -11.56 -3.10
CA LEU A 279 1.97 -12.93 -3.20
C LEU A 279 1.31 -13.69 -4.36
N HIS A 280 0.00 -13.52 -4.57
CA HIS A 280 -0.68 -14.12 -5.72
C HIS A 280 -0.22 -13.54 -7.06
N ALA A 281 0.13 -12.26 -7.09
CA ALA A 281 0.68 -11.57 -8.26
C ALA A 281 2.18 -11.87 -8.51
N GLY A 282 2.85 -12.60 -7.61
CA GLY A 282 4.27 -12.95 -7.76
C GLY A 282 5.26 -11.98 -7.09
N LEU A 283 4.83 -11.25 -6.05
CA LEU A 283 5.65 -10.25 -5.34
C LEU A 283 7.06 -10.75 -4.99
N LEU A 284 7.19 -11.95 -4.40
CA LEU A 284 8.49 -12.49 -4.01
C LEU A 284 9.40 -12.71 -5.22
N GLN A 285 8.85 -13.19 -6.34
CA GLN A 285 9.59 -13.40 -7.57
C GLN A 285 10.04 -12.07 -8.18
N ALA A 286 9.13 -11.09 -8.28
CA ALA A 286 9.44 -9.77 -8.82
C ALA A 286 10.56 -9.08 -8.03
N MET A 287 10.44 -9.08 -6.70
CA MET A 287 11.45 -8.50 -5.81
C MET A 287 12.82 -9.17 -5.94
N LEU A 288 12.86 -10.50 -5.94
CA LEU A 288 14.12 -11.23 -6.01
C LEU A 288 14.78 -11.15 -7.38
N ARG A 289 14.00 -11.16 -8.47
CA ARG A 289 14.54 -10.92 -9.82
C ARG A 289 15.15 -9.53 -9.96
N GLY A 290 14.53 -8.54 -9.31
CA GLY A 290 15.02 -7.16 -9.30
C GLY A 290 16.13 -6.91 -8.28
N GLY A 291 16.52 -7.91 -7.48
CA GLY A 291 17.45 -7.72 -6.37
C GLY A 291 18.81 -7.15 -6.79
N ARG A 292 19.37 -7.61 -7.91
CA ARG A 292 20.63 -7.08 -8.47
C ARG A 292 20.59 -5.57 -8.77
N HIS A 293 19.42 -5.06 -9.17
CA HIS A 293 19.25 -3.64 -9.51
C HIS A 293 19.26 -2.75 -8.26
N LEU A 294 19.04 -3.32 -7.08
CA LEU A 294 19.20 -2.62 -5.81
C LEU A 294 20.66 -2.25 -5.49
N MET A 295 21.62 -2.79 -6.24
CA MET A 295 23.05 -2.46 -6.15
C MET A 295 23.47 -1.37 -7.15
N HIS A 296 22.53 -0.82 -7.92
CA HIS A 296 22.82 0.25 -8.88
C HIS A 296 23.37 1.49 -8.15
N PRO A 297 24.38 2.21 -8.71
CA PRO A 297 24.99 3.38 -8.04
C PRO A 297 24.00 4.47 -7.64
N ASP A 298 23.00 4.71 -8.49
CA ASP A 298 21.95 5.72 -8.24
C ASP A 298 20.83 5.23 -7.33
N MET A 299 20.86 3.98 -6.86
CA MET A 299 19.84 3.43 -5.97
C MET A 299 20.04 3.95 -4.53
N PRO A 300 19.07 4.68 -3.94
CA PRO A 300 19.21 5.17 -2.58
C PRO A 300 19.16 4.03 -1.55
N PRO A 301 19.99 4.06 -0.47
CA PRO A 301 19.99 3.03 0.57
C PRO A 301 18.62 2.79 1.24
N ILE A 302 17.77 3.83 1.30
CA ILE A 302 16.41 3.74 1.85
C ILE A 302 15.52 2.77 1.06
N ILE A 303 15.75 2.62 -0.26
CA ILE A 303 14.98 1.72 -1.11
C ILE A 303 15.37 0.25 -0.83
N VAL A 304 16.66 -0.02 -0.65
CA VAL A 304 17.15 -1.35 -0.23
C VAL A 304 16.55 -1.73 1.13
N LYS A 305 16.56 -0.79 2.10
CA LYS A 305 15.91 -1.00 3.40
C LYS A 305 14.41 -1.25 3.27
N THR A 306 13.74 -0.54 2.36
CA THR A 306 12.31 -0.73 2.08
C THR A 306 12.03 -2.12 1.52
N ALA A 307 12.85 -2.60 0.60
CA ALA A 307 12.74 -3.94 0.04
C ALA A 307 12.94 -5.03 1.12
N LEU A 308 13.93 -4.86 2.02
CA LEU A 308 14.13 -5.77 3.15
C LEU A 308 12.97 -5.73 4.15
N ALA A 309 12.43 -4.54 4.44
CA ALA A 309 11.25 -4.38 5.30
C ALA A 309 10.01 -5.10 4.75
N CYS A 310 9.92 -5.33 3.43
CA CYS A 310 8.87 -6.17 2.86
C CYS A 310 8.99 -7.62 3.34
N PHE A 311 10.19 -8.19 3.39
CA PHE A 311 10.42 -9.53 3.93
C PHE A 311 10.11 -9.59 5.42
N GLU A 312 10.58 -8.62 6.20
CA GLU A 312 10.23 -8.51 7.62
C GLU A 312 8.72 -8.47 7.82
N LYS A 313 8.00 -7.72 6.98
CA LYS A 313 6.54 -7.66 7.06
C LYS A 313 5.87 -8.98 6.70
N VAL A 314 6.37 -9.70 5.69
CA VAL A 314 5.91 -11.07 5.39
C VAL A 314 6.13 -11.97 6.61
N HIS A 315 7.30 -11.90 7.25
CA HIS A 315 7.61 -12.66 8.47
C HIS A 315 6.63 -12.36 9.60
N GLN A 316 6.35 -11.08 9.85
CA GLN A 316 5.38 -10.63 10.85
C GLN A 316 3.98 -11.23 10.65
N LEU A 317 3.57 -11.44 9.40
CA LEU A 317 2.26 -12.01 9.08
C LEU A 317 2.19 -13.54 9.15
N MET A 318 3.31 -14.24 9.36
CA MET A 318 3.34 -15.72 9.43
C MET A 318 2.62 -16.29 10.66
N VAL A 319 2.21 -15.43 11.59
CA VAL A 319 1.36 -15.77 12.73
C VAL A 319 -0.11 -15.96 12.35
N TYR A 320 -0.50 -15.56 11.13
CA TYR A 320 -1.85 -15.76 10.61
C TYR A 320 -1.92 -17.06 9.81
N ARG A 321 -2.77 -17.98 10.25
CA ARG A 321 -3.02 -19.27 9.59
C ARG A 321 -3.48 -19.08 8.14
N SER A 322 -4.35 -18.11 7.91
CA SER A 322 -4.90 -17.75 6.60
C SER A 322 -3.83 -17.26 5.60
N PHE A 323 -2.70 -16.76 6.12
CA PHE A 323 -1.57 -16.27 5.31
C PHE A 323 -0.60 -17.37 4.86
N LEU A 324 -0.42 -18.41 5.68
CA LEU A 324 0.63 -19.39 5.47
C LEU A 324 0.49 -20.22 4.20
N ARG A 325 -0.74 -20.57 3.79
CA ARG A 325 -0.97 -21.33 2.54
C ARG A 325 -0.63 -20.51 1.28
N PRO A 326 -1.15 -19.27 1.12
CA PRO A 326 -0.70 -18.36 0.07
C PRO A 326 0.82 -18.19 0.05
N LEU A 327 1.44 -17.94 1.20
CA LEU A 327 2.89 -17.80 1.33
C LEU A 327 3.64 -19.05 0.89
N GLY A 328 3.24 -20.23 1.37
CA GLY A 328 3.87 -21.50 0.99
C GLY A 328 3.82 -21.76 -0.51
N LYS A 329 2.69 -21.43 -1.17
CA LYS A 329 2.56 -21.54 -2.62
C LYS A 329 3.48 -20.56 -3.35
N ALA A 330 3.53 -19.30 -2.89
CA ALA A 330 4.40 -18.28 -3.46
C ALA A 330 5.87 -18.69 -3.32
N VAL A 331 6.31 -19.08 -2.13
CA VAL A 331 7.67 -19.55 -1.86
C VAL A 331 8.06 -20.71 -2.77
N LYS A 332 7.22 -21.74 -2.89
CA LYS A 332 7.49 -22.89 -3.77
C LYS A 332 7.60 -22.48 -5.24
N THR A 333 6.74 -21.57 -5.69
CA THR A 333 6.74 -21.10 -7.09
C THR A 333 8.01 -20.31 -7.38
N THR A 334 8.37 -19.39 -6.49
CA THR A 334 9.57 -18.56 -6.59
C THR A 334 10.85 -19.39 -6.54
N ASP A 335 10.95 -20.39 -5.66
CA ASP A 335 12.11 -21.29 -5.56
C ASP A 335 12.26 -22.16 -6.81
N GLY A 336 11.14 -22.62 -7.39
CA GLY A 336 11.12 -23.41 -8.63
C GLY A 336 11.60 -22.66 -9.88
N ASN A 337 11.64 -21.32 -9.84
CA ASN A 337 12.06 -20.48 -10.97
C ASN A 337 13.58 -20.25 -11.04
N GLY A 338 14.37 -20.94 -10.20
CA GLY A 338 15.84 -20.93 -10.29
C GLY A 338 16.51 -19.64 -9.82
N ILE A 339 15.90 -18.94 -8.86
CA ILE A 339 16.46 -17.71 -8.29
C ILE A 339 17.73 -18.02 -7.49
N ASP A 340 18.80 -17.27 -7.74
CA ASP A 340 20.09 -17.39 -7.08
C ASP A 340 20.52 -16.11 -6.33
N GLU A 341 21.67 -16.20 -5.66
CA GLU A 341 22.29 -15.13 -4.88
C GLU A 341 22.63 -13.91 -5.73
N HIS A 342 23.16 -14.14 -6.93
CA HIS A 342 23.57 -13.07 -7.83
C HIS A 342 22.37 -12.23 -8.29
N THR A 343 21.28 -12.90 -8.66
CA THR A 343 20.04 -12.25 -9.08
C THR A 343 19.35 -11.52 -7.94
N SER A 344 19.34 -12.12 -6.75
CA SER A 344 18.68 -11.58 -5.56
C SER A 344 19.45 -10.43 -4.90
N GLY A 345 20.75 -10.31 -5.17
CA GLY A 345 21.62 -9.29 -4.59
C GLY A 345 21.45 -9.18 -3.07
N PRO A 346 21.19 -7.98 -2.52
CA PRO A 346 21.07 -7.78 -1.07
C PRO A 346 19.86 -8.47 -0.43
N LEU A 347 18.92 -9.01 -1.21
CA LEU A 347 17.72 -9.69 -0.68
C LEU A 347 17.93 -11.18 -0.41
N TRP A 348 19.08 -11.74 -0.79
CA TRP A 348 19.32 -13.18 -0.76
C TRP A 348 19.21 -13.78 0.64
N ASP A 349 19.82 -13.14 1.65
CA ASP A 349 19.78 -13.63 3.04
C ASP A 349 18.37 -13.61 3.61
N ALA A 350 17.62 -12.54 3.36
CA ALA A 350 16.23 -12.41 3.75
C ALA A 350 15.36 -13.51 3.09
N TRP A 351 15.61 -13.82 1.82
CA TRP A 351 14.94 -14.92 1.12
C TRP A 351 15.25 -16.29 1.72
N ARG A 352 16.54 -16.58 2.00
CA ARG A 352 16.94 -17.85 2.64
C ARG A 352 16.27 -18.02 4.00
N GLY A 353 16.28 -16.98 4.82
CA GLY A 353 15.58 -16.95 6.11
C GLY A 353 14.08 -17.21 5.95
N LEU A 354 13.43 -16.50 5.04
CA LEU A 354 12.00 -16.64 4.77
C LEU A 354 11.62 -18.08 4.37
N LYS A 355 12.42 -18.74 3.53
CA LYS A 355 12.17 -20.14 3.14
C LYS A 355 12.15 -21.08 4.34
N VAL A 356 13.17 -20.99 5.19
CA VAL A 356 13.31 -21.84 6.38
C VAL A 356 12.12 -21.63 7.31
N THR A 357 11.83 -20.38 7.65
CA THR A 357 10.70 -20.05 8.54
C THR A 357 9.37 -20.46 7.95
N THR A 358 9.19 -20.38 6.62
CA THR A 358 7.92 -20.77 5.95
C THR A 358 7.67 -22.26 6.11
N VAL A 359 8.70 -23.07 5.91
CA VAL A 359 8.59 -24.53 6.10
C VAL A 359 8.26 -24.87 7.55
N GLU A 360 8.89 -24.21 8.52
CA GLU A 360 8.58 -24.41 9.95
C GLU A 360 7.13 -24.04 10.27
N ARG A 361 6.67 -22.87 9.82
CA ARG A 361 5.30 -22.41 10.11
C ARG A 361 4.23 -23.22 9.42
N LEU A 362 4.49 -23.76 8.23
CA LEU A 362 3.58 -24.71 7.57
C LEU A 362 3.44 -26.00 8.39
N LYS A 363 4.53 -26.51 8.99
CA LYS A 363 4.46 -27.67 9.91
C LYS A 363 3.66 -27.34 11.17
N ASP A 364 3.88 -26.16 11.74
CA ASP A 364 3.12 -25.66 12.89
C ASP A 364 1.62 -25.60 12.57
N MET A 365 1.27 -25.04 11.41
CA MET A 365 -0.10 -24.98 10.91
C MET A 365 -0.71 -26.36 10.74
N ASP A 366 0.02 -27.32 10.17
CA ASP A 366 -0.47 -28.69 9.99
C ASP A 366 -0.71 -29.41 11.33
N VAL A 367 0.14 -29.19 12.33
CA VAL A 367 -0.05 -29.73 13.69
C VAL A 367 -1.27 -29.09 14.35
N PHE A 368 -1.41 -27.76 14.24
CA PHE A 368 -2.56 -27.03 14.74
C PHE A 368 -3.85 -27.51 14.07
N ASP A 369 -3.88 -27.60 12.74
CA ASP A 369 -5.03 -28.06 11.96
C ASP A 369 -5.46 -29.46 12.37
N ARG A 370 -4.53 -30.41 12.60
CA ARG A 370 -4.90 -31.74 13.08
C ARG A 370 -5.56 -31.70 14.46
N LYS A 371 -4.98 -30.94 15.40
CA LYS A 371 -5.52 -30.78 16.75
C LYS A 371 -6.87 -30.06 16.76
N GLU A 372 -7.04 -29.05 15.92
CA GLU A 372 -8.29 -28.31 15.79
C GLU A 372 -9.34 -29.11 15.02
N ILE A 373 -9.00 -29.92 14.02
CA ILE A 373 -9.93 -30.88 13.39
C ILE A 373 -10.42 -31.88 14.43
N ASP A 374 -9.54 -32.35 15.31
CA ASP A 374 -9.93 -33.24 16.41
C ASP A 374 -10.76 -32.51 17.48
N ARG A 375 -10.57 -31.21 17.68
CA ARG A 375 -11.47 -30.35 18.49
C ARG A 375 -12.74 -29.94 17.75
N GLU A 376 -12.77 -29.87 16.43
CA GLU A 376 -13.96 -29.62 15.59
C GLU A 376 -14.84 -30.86 15.53
N LYS A 377 -14.23 -32.06 15.63
CA LYS A 377 -14.95 -33.27 16.05
C LYS A 377 -15.49 -33.16 17.49
N VAL A 378 -15.26 -32.06 18.20
CA VAL A 378 -15.79 -31.76 19.54
C VAL A 378 -16.43 -30.35 19.60
N SER A 379 -16.56 -29.60 18.49
CA SER A 379 -16.93 -28.16 18.54
C SER A 379 -18.44 -27.91 18.41
N ASP A 380 -18.92 -26.99 19.24
CA ASP A 380 -20.31 -26.60 19.36
C ASP A 380 -20.71 -25.57 18.27
N CYS A 381 -21.90 -25.72 17.71
CA CYS A 381 -22.53 -24.75 16.83
C CYS A 381 -22.65 -23.36 17.49
N THR A 382 -22.42 -22.26 16.76
CA THR A 382 -22.52 -20.89 17.32
C THR A 382 -23.88 -20.56 17.95
N LEU A 383 -24.96 -21.18 17.47
CA LEU A 383 -26.26 -21.11 18.14
C LEU A 383 -26.15 -21.77 19.53
N LEU A 384 -26.14 -20.97 20.60
CA LEU A 384 -26.07 -21.43 22.00
C LEU A 384 -27.12 -22.49 22.36
N ALA A 385 -28.31 -22.42 21.75
CA ALA A 385 -29.40 -23.39 21.97
C ALA A 385 -29.24 -24.70 21.17
N CYS A 386 -28.17 -24.85 20.40
CA CYS A 386 -27.94 -26.04 19.59
C CYS A 386 -27.53 -27.22 20.47
N GLN A 387 -28.36 -28.26 20.50
CA GLN A 387 -28.09 -29.49 21.24
C GLN A 387 -27.27 -30.51 20.45
N VAL A 388 -26.84 -30.17 19.23
CA VAL A 388 -26.04 -31.06 18.39
C VAL A 388 -24.58 -31.00 18.84
N ARG A 389 -24.26 -31.80 19.87
CA ARG A 389 -22.88 -32.14 20.25
C ARG A 389 -22.55 -33.50 19.64
N ARG A 390 -22.08 -33.53 18.40
CA ARG A 390 -21.70 -34.79 17.74
C ARG A 390 -20.34 -34.67 17.09
N SER A 391 -19.51 -35.68 17.33
CA SER A 391 -18.24 -35.79 16.65
C SER A 391 -18.40 -36.06 15.17
N GLY A 392 -17.59 -35.38 14.35
CA GLY A 392 -17.54 -35.56 12.90
C GLY A 392 -18.53 -34.72 12.06
N ILE A 393 -19.24 -33.75 12.62
CA ILE A 393 -20.08 -32.84 11.82
C ILE A 393 -19.22 -31.71 11.23
N LYS A 394 -19.22 -31.60 9.89
CA LYS A 394 -18.58 -30.47 9.19
C LYS A 394 -19.45 -29.21 9.35
N LEU A 395 -18.96 -28.23 10.10
CA LEU A 395 -19.66 -26.96 10.29
C LEU A 395 -19.65 -26.12 9.00
N LYS A 396 -20.73 -25.36 8.79
CA LYS A 396 -20.91 -24.39 7.72
C LYS A 396 -20.59 -23.00 8.23
N ARG A 397 -19.75 -22.28 7.50
CA ARG A 397 -19.40 -20.89 7.81
C ARG A 397 -20.46 -19.92 7.27
N CYS A 398 -20.76 -18.86 8.00
CA CYS A 398 -21.60 -17.77 7.49
C CYS A 398 -20.92 -17.10 6.28
N THR A 399 -21.57 -17.09 5.11
CA THR A 399 -21.00 -16.54 3.87
C THR A 399 -20.89 -15.02 3.84
N GLY A 400 -21.62 -14.31 4.72
CA GLY A 400 -21.55 -12.85 4.83
C GLY A 400 -20.30 -12.40 5.60
N CYS A 401 -20.28 -12.62 6.91
CA CYS A 401 -19.17 -12.16 7.75
C CYS A 401 -17.95 -13.09 7.74
N LEU A 402 -18.12 -14.39 7.47
CA LEU A 402 -17.10 -15.44 7.57
C LEU A 402 -16.61 -15.77 8.99
N GLU A 403 -17.19 -15.18 10.04
CA GLU A 403 -16.71 -15.30 11.43
C GLU A 403 -17.36 -16.42 12.25
N VAL A 404 -18.58 -16.85 11.92
CA VAL A 404 -19.37 -17.79 12.74
C VAL A 404 -19.67 -19.09 12.02
N PHE A 405 -19.87 -20.17 12.79
CA PHE A 405 -19.99 -21.54 12.30
C PHE A 405 -21.28 -22.21 12.79
N TYR A 406 -22.00 -22.85 11.88
CA TYR A 406 -23.26 -23.52 12.18
C TYR A 406 -23.24 -24.96 11.70
N CYS A 407 -23.77 -25.89 12.49
CA CYS A 407 -23.88 -27.29 12.05
C CYS A 407 -24.89 -27.48 10.90
N SER A 408 -25.78 -26.51 10.69
CA SER A 408 -26.77 -26.52 9.62
C SER A 408 -27.18 -25.10 9.21
N THR A 409 -27.76 -24.97 8.01
CA THR A 409 -28.41 -23.72 7.56
C THR A 409 -29.60 -23.36 8.43
N THR A 410 -30.24 -24.32 9.10
CA THR A 410 -31.30 -24.09 10.07
C THR A 410 -30.78 -23.36 11.30
N CYS A 411 -29.66 -23.80 11.87
CA CYS A 411 -29.03 -23.11 13.01
C CYS A 411 -28.60 -21.69 12.66
N GLN A 412 -28.08 -21.47 11.44
CA GLN A 412 -27.78 -20.12 10.94
C GLN A 412 -29.04 -19.24 10.88
N LYS A 413 -30.15 -19.76 10.33
CA LYS A 413 -31.42 -19.00 10.23
C LYS A 413 -32.00 -18.66 11.60
N LEU A 414 -31.89 -19.58 12.57
CA LEU A 414 -32.35 -19.36 13.94
C LEU A 414 -31.53 -18.28 14.66
N ASP A 415 -30.21 -18.30 14.48
CA ASP A 415 -29.31 -17.31 15.06
C ASP A 415 -29.34 -15.95 14.34
N TRP A 416 -29.91 -15.90 13.13
CA TRP A 416 -29.89 -14.70 12.28
C TRP A 416 -30.40 -13.43 12.99
N LYS A 417 -31.42 -13.55 13.85
CA LYS A 417 -31.94 -12.40 14.60
C LYS A 417 -30.88 -11.77 15.52
N ASN A 418 -29.98 -12.56 16.08
CA ASN A 418 -28.91 -12.11 16.97
C ASN A 418 -27.64 -11.76 16.17
N HIS A 419 -27.33 -12.56 15.15
CA HIS A 419 -26.12 -12.43 14.36
C HIS A 419 -26.18 -11.29 13.32
N LYS A 420 -27.35 -10.97 12.76
CA LYS A 420 -27.49 -10.07 11.60
C LYS A 420 -26.80 -8.72 11.79
N ALA A 421 -26.99 -8.06 12.93
CA ALA A 421 -26.39 -6.74 13.19
C ALA A 421 -24.87 -6.81 13.17
N GLN A 422 -24.29 -7.81 13.84
CA GLN A 422 -22.84 -8.06 13.82
C GLN A 422 -22.36 -8.45 12.41
N CYS A 423 -23.13 -9.28 11.70
CA CYS A 423 -22.81 -9.71 10.34
C CYS A 423 -22.72 -8.55 9.36
N LEU A 424 -23.71 -7.64 9.41
CA LEU A 424 -23.76 -6.43 8.59
C LEU A 424 -22.66 -5.46 8.99
N LYS A 425 -22.40 -5.29 10.28
CA LYS A 425 -21.30 -4.45 10.75
C LYS A 425 -19.96 -4.96 10.22
N ILE A 426 -19.66 -6.25 10.32
CA ILE A 426 -18.42 -6.83 9.78
C ILE A 426 -18.35 -6.65 8.25
N GLN A 427 -19.48 -6.74 7.54
CA GLN A 427 -19.52 -6.49 6.09
C GLN A 427 -19.30 -5.01 5.74
N ASP A 428 -19.88 -4.09 6.50
CA ASP A 428 -19.72 -2.63 6.35
C ASP A 428 -18.29 -2.19 6.70
N ASP A 429 -17.75 -2.71 7.80
CA ASP A 429 -16.36 -2.53 8.22
C ASP A 429 -15.39 -2.99 7.11
N ARG A 430 -15.69 -4.13 6.47
CA ARG A 430 -14.95 -4.64 5.29
C ARG A 430 -15.11 -3.73 4.07
N GLN A 431 -16.28 -3.13 3.86
CA GLN A 431 -16.52 -2.19 2.76
C GLN A 431 -15.87 -0.82 2.97
N LYS A 432 -15.65 -0.42 4.22
CA LYS A 432 -15.01 0.85 4.62
C LYS A 432 -13.50 0.74 4.80
N GLY A 433 -12.93 -0.45 4.64
CA GLY A 433 -11.48 -0.66 4.77
C GLY A 433 -10.98 -0.57 6.21
N THR A 434 -11.88 -0.66 7.18
CA THR A 434 -11.51 -0.80 8.60
C THR A 434 -10.94 -2.19 8.85
N MET A 435 -10.07 -2.30 9.85
CA MET A 435 -9.38 -3.56 10.16
C MET A 435 -10.39 -4.68 10.42
N MET A 436 -10.27 -5.75 9.63
CA MET A 436 -11.09 -6.95 9.83
C MET A 436 -10.80 -7.56 11.20
N PRO A 437 -11.83 -8.01 11.95
CA PRO A 437 -11.58 -8.82 13.12
C PRO A 437 -10.82 -10.10 12.72
N ILE A 438 -9.79 -10.44 13.50
CA ILE A 438 -9.01 -11.66 13.30
C ILE A 438 -9.93 -12.86 13.51
N SER A 439 -9.99 -13.74 12.49
CA SER A 439 -10.84 -14.93 12.51
C SER A 439 -10.55 -15.80 13.73
N THR A 440 -11.54 -16.54 14.23
CA THR A 440 -11.35 -17.44 15.39
C THR A 440 -10.20 -18.43 15.17
N LEU A 441 -10.04 -18.95 13.95
CA LEU A 441 -8.96 -19.88 13.60
C LEU A 441 -7.60 -19.19 13.57
N ASP A 442 -7.50 -17.99 13.00
CA ASP A 442 -6.25 -17.21 13.01
C ASP A 442 -5.83 -16.84 14.43
N ARG A 443 -6.80 -16.51 15.29
CA ARG A 443 -6.55 -16.26 16.72
C ARG A 443 -6.14 -17.52 17.48
N GLY A 444 -6.79 -18.66 17.23
CA GLY A 444 -6.36 -19.93 17.80
C GLY A 444 -4.94 -20.29 17.39
N PHE A 445 -4.60 -20.08 16.12
CA PHE A 445 -3.27 -20.36 15.58
C PHE A 445 -2.21 -19.40 16.10
N LEU A 446 -2.53 -18.12 16.23
CA LEU A 446 -1.67 -17.11 16.84
C LEU A 446 -1.24 -17.52 18.26
N HIS A 447 -2.18 -17.95 19.10
CA HIS A 447 -1.86 -18.50 20.43
C HIS A 447 -0.94 -19.70 20.36
N TYR A 448 -1.21 -20.63 19.43
CA TYR A 448 -0.40 -21.83 19.25
C TYR A 448 1.04 -21.48 18.88
N VAL A 449 1.22 -20.54 17.94
CA VAL A 449 2.54 -20.05 17.50
C VAL A 449 3.28 -19.35 18.64
N ALA A 450 2.62 -18.45 19.38
CA ALA A 450 3.20 -17.79 20.54
C ALA A 450 3.70 -18.78 21.59
N PHE A 451 2.90 -19.82 21.87
CA PHE A 451 3.30 -20.87 22.79
C PHE A 451 4.50 -21.66 22.28
N ALA A 452 4.48 -22.07 21.00
CA ALA A 452 5.56 -22.82 20.38
C ALA A 452 6.87 -22.03 20.39
N ASP A 453 6.82 -20.73 20.10
CA ASP A 453 7.99 -19.85 20.11
C ASP A 453 8.54 -19.67 21.52
N ILE A 454 7.70 -19.41 22.53
CA ILE A 454 8.17 -19.33 23.93
C ILE A 454 8.82 -20.66 24.36
N GLN A 455 8.28 -21.80 23.93
CA GLN A 455 8.89 -23.09 24.23
C GLN A 455 10.28 -23.24 23.60
N LYS A 456 10.48 -22.76 22.36
CA LYS A 456 11.81 -22.74 21.72
C LYS A 456 12.81 -21.88 22.52
N HIS A 457 12.36 -20.78 23.09
CA HIS A 457 13.17 -19.83 23.86
C HIS A 457 13.14 -20.04 25.38
N LEU A 458 12.63 -21.18 25.86
CA LEU A 458 12.35 -21.38 27.28
C LEU A 458 13.61 -21.24 28.17
N THR A 459 14.74 -21.77 27.71
CA THR A 459 16.00 -21.70 28.45
C THR A 459 16.46 -20.27 28.66
N GLU A 460 16.32 -19.42 27.64
CA GLU A 460 16.67 -17.99 27.68
C GLU A 460 15.73 -17.24 28.62
N VAL A 461 14.42 -17.48 28.50
CA VAL A 461 13.40 -16.90 29.40
C VAL A 461 13.71 -17.23 30.86
N LEU A 462 14.03 -18.49 31.17
CA LEU A 462 14.39 -18.91 32.52
C LEU A 462 15.69 -18.26 33.02
N SER A 463 16.66 -18.05 32.12
CA SER A 463 17.90 -17.33 32.44
C SER A 463 17.61 -15.86 32.79
N ILE A 464 16.79 -15.18 32.00
CA ILE A 464 16.36 -13.80 32.22
C ILE A 464 15.63 -13.68 33.57
N ILE A 465 14.72 -14.60 33.89
CA ILE A 465 14.00 -14.59 35.17
C ILE A 465 14.99 -14.73 36.33
N LYS A 466 15.92 -15.69 36.27
CA LYS A 466 16.91 -15.90 37.33
C LYS A 466 17.83 -14.70 37.52
N SER A 467 18.23 -14.04 36.43
CA SER A 467 19.13 -12.88 36.47
C SER A 467 18.42 -11.62 36.98
N ASN A 468 17.27 -11.29 36.38
CA ASN A 468 16.65 -9.97 36.54
C ASN A 468 15.54 -9.95 37.60
N TYR A 469 14.98 -11.13 37.93
CA TYR A 469 13.84 -11.27 38.85
C TYR A 469 14.06 -12.38 39.90
N PRO A 470 15.24 -12.47 40.55
CA PRO A 470 15.62 -13.62 41.38
C PRO A 470 14.69 -13.88 42.57
N THR A 471 14.03 -12.85 43.08
CA THR A 471 13.13 -12.91 44.25
C THR A 471 11.66 -12.71 43.88
N THR A 472 11.34 -12.51 42.60
CA THR A 472 9.98 -12.23 42.17
C THR A 472 9.22 -13.55 41.98
N PRO A 473 8.04 -13.73 42.59
CA PRO A 473 7.21 -14.90 42.33
C PRO A 473 6.88 -15.00 40.85
N TYR A 474 6.94 -16.21 40.28
CA TYR A 474 6.55 -16.43 38.88
C TYR A 474 5.11 -15.99 38.59
N SER A 475 4.21 -16.08 39.57
CA SER A 475 2.83 -15.59 39.52
C SER A 475 2.70 -14.06 39.43
N SER A 476 3.81 -13.33 39.40
CA SER A 476 3.88 -11.87 39.20
C SER A 476 4.61 -11.50 37.91
N LEU A 477 5.05 -12.50 37.12
CA LEU A 477 5.79 -12.33 35.88
C LEU A 477 4.93 -12.72 34.67
N LEU A 478 5.11 -11.99 33.57
CA LEU A 478 4.46 -12.22 32.29
C LEU A 478 5.54 -12.43 31.22
N VAL A 479 5.23 -13.20 30.18
CA VAL A 479 6.05 -13.30 28.98
C VAL A 479 5.30 -12.65 27.83
N ARG A 480 5.85 -11.58 27.27
CA ARG A 480 5.30 -10.87 26.12
C ARG A 480 5.98 -11.34 24.84
N MET A 481 5.19 -11.80 23.88
CA MET A 481 5.60 -12.00 22.50
C MET A 481 5.07 -10.82 21.67
N ASP A 482 5.98 -10.03 21.09
CA ASP A 482 5.60 -8.97 20.15
C ASP A 482 5.94 -9.39 18.72
N TYR A 483 4.92 -9.66 17.92
CA TYR A 483 5.09 -9.97 16.50
C TYR A 483 5.04 -8.73 15.62
N SER A 484 4.84 -7.54 16.19
CA SER A 484 4.76 -6.28 15.47
C SER A 484 6.12 -5.61 15.27
N ASP A 485 7.11 -5.98 16.10
CA ASP A 485 8.44 -5.39 16.13
C ASP A 485 9.52 -6.50 16.11
N PRO A 486 10.36 -6.59 15.08
CA PRO A 486 11.45 -7.56 15.02
C PRO A 486 12.66 -7.09 15.87
N PRO A 487 13.40 -8.01 16.54
CA PRO A 487 13.24 -9.47 16.54
C PRO A 487 12.10 -9.96 17.44
N MET A 488 11.42 -11.02 17.02
CA MET A 488 10.23 -11.59 17.68
C MET A 488 10.62 -12.47 18.88
N GLU A 489 11.26 -11.87 19.87
CA GLU A 489 11.79 -12.55 21.06
C GLU A 489 10.88 -12.39 22.28
N PRO A 490 10.85 -13.38 23.19
CA PRO A 490 10.07 -13.29 24.41
C PRO A 490 10.66 -12.27 25.39
N LEU A 491 9.84 -11.32 25.83
CA LEU A 491 10.20 -10.36 26.88
C LEU A 491 9.55 -10.74 28.21
N VAL A 492 10.36 -10.84 29.27
CA VAL A 492 9.87 -11.03 30.65
C VAL A 492 9.57 -9.68 31.27
N ILE A 493 8.35 -9.48 31.79
CA ILE A 493 7.92 -8.23 32.42
C ILE A 493 7.16 -8.48 33.73
N LEU A 494 7.10 -7.46 34.59
CA LEU A 494 6.27 -7.48 35.79
C LEU A 494 4.80 -7.23 35.41
N ALA A 495 3.89 -8.01 35.99
CA ALA A 495 2.45 -7.81 35.80
C ALA A 495 1.98 -6.42 36.29
N SER A 496 2.67 -5.84 37.27
CA SER A 496 2.40 -4.50 37.78
C SER A 496 2.82 -3.37 36.83
N SER A 497 3.82 -3.60 35.97
CA SER A 497 4.29 -2.61 34.99
C SER A 497 3.55 -2.68 33.66
N PHE A 498 2.66 -3.67 33.48
CA PHE A 498 1.90 -3.82 32.24
C PHE A 498 0.81 -2.76 32.14
N THR A 499 0.84 -1.97 31.06
CA THR A 499 -0.22 -1.04 30.70
C THR A 499 -1.35 -1.78 29.99
N TYR A 500 -2.42 -2.04 30.74
CA TYR A 500 -3.66 -2.61 30.22
C TYR A 500 -4.38 -1.60 29.34
N VAL A 501 -4.94 -2.06 28.23
CA VAL A 501 -5.73 -1.27 27.29
C VAL A 501 -7.07 -0.88 27.93
N ASP A 502 -7.68 -1.80 28.69
CA ASP A 502 -8.93 -1.55 29.40
C ASP A 502 -9.05 -2.38 30.70
N ASP A 503 -10.11 -2.09 31.48
CA ASP A 503 -10.40 -2.77 32.75
C ASP A 503 -10.81 -4.24 32.58
N GLU A 504 -11.26 -4.65 31.40
CA GLU A 504 -11.65 -6.03 31.11
C GLU A 504 -10.41 -6.92 30.91
N GLU A 505 -9.46 -6.45 30.11
CA GLU A 505 -8.13 -7.04 29.96
C GLU A 505 -7.44 -7.16 31.33
N LYS A 506 -7.45 -6.09 32.13
CA LYS A 506 -6.85 -6.10 33.48
C LYS A 506 -7.47 -7.18 34.37
N ARG A 507 -8.80 -7.34 34.34
CA ARG A 507 -9.51 -8.38 35.12
C ARG A 507 -9.15 -9.78 34.65
N CYS A 508 -9.18 -10.05 33.34
CA CYS A 508 -8.82 -11.36 32.79
C CYS A 508 -7.40 -11.80 33.17
N VAL A 509 -6.43 -10.88 33.10
CA VAL A 509 -5.04 -11.14 33.48
C VAL A 509 -4.94 -11.44 34.96
N GLN A 510 -5.58 -10.63 35.81
CA GLN A 510 -5.58 -10.85 37.25
C GLN A 510 -6.22 -12.18 37.64
N ASP A 511 -7.29 -12.60 36.97
CA ASP A 511 -7.96 -13.88 37.26
C ASP A 511 -7.11 -15.07 36.82
N LEU A 512 -6.40 -14.98 35.70
CA LEU A 512 -5.42 -15.99 35.30
C LEU A 512 -4.20 -16.03 36.23
N LEU A 513 -3.71 -14.88 36.71
CA LEU A 513 -2.63 -14.83 37.70
C LEU A 513 -3.06 -15.50 39.02
N LYS A 514 -4.31 -15.27 39.46
CA LYS A 514 -4.87 -15.98 40.63
C LYS A 514 -4.96 -17.49 40.40
N LEU A 515 -5.47 -17.92 39.24
CA LEU A 515 -5.54 -19.34 38.87
C LEU A 515 -4.14 -19.97 38.81
N SER A 516 -3.13 -19.23 38.35
CA SER A 516 -1.73 -19.65 38.33
C SER A 516 -1.12 -19.81 39.72
N GLY A 517 -1.46 -18.93 40.66
CA GLY A 517 -1.02 -19.00 42.05
C GLY A 517 -1.66 -20.17 42.83
N LEU A 518 -2.82 -20.66 42.38
CA LEU A 518 -3.56 -21.76 43.01
C LEU A 518 -3.10 -23.15 42.56
N SER A 519 -2.29 -23.27 41.50
CA SER A 519 -1.71 -24.57 41.09
C SER A 519 -0.59 -25.00 42.04
N ALA A 520 -0.98 -25.51 43.20
CA ALA A 520 -0.10 -26.17 44.17
C ALA A 520 0.51 -27.43 43.53
N GLY A 521 1.75 -27.34 43.05
CA GLY A 521 2.44 -28.50 42.46
C GLY A 521 3.80 -28.25 41.78
N GLY A 522 4.38 -27.06 41.89
CA GLY A 522 5.70 -26.77 41.30
C GLY A 522 5.70 -26.53 39.78
N GLN A 523 4.53 -26.41 39.14
CA GLN A 523 4.43 -25.99 37.73
C GLN A 523 4.44 -24.45 37.67
N ILE A 524 5.45 -23.88 37.02
CA ILE A 524 5.49 -22.43 36.73
C ILE A 524 4.43 -22.17 35.66
N THR A 525 3.53 -21.22 35.90
CA THR A 525 2.55 -20.75 34.91
C THR A 525 2.94 -19.35 34.47
N LEU A 526 3.38 -19.21 33.21
CA LEU A 526 3.63 -17.90 32.61
C LEU A 526 2.43 -17.51 31.75
N ILE A 527 2.02 -16.25 31.86
CA ILE A 527 0.97 -15.67 31.03
C ILE A 527 1.59 -15.05 29.79
N CYS A 528 1.18 -15.52 28.62
CA CYS A 528 1.60 -14.97 27.34
C CYS A 528 0.74 -13.76 26.94
N PHE A 529 1.39 -12.67 26.53
CA PHE A 529 0.74 -11.55 25.83
C PHE A 529 1.23 -11.50 24.39
N VAL A 530 0.30 -11.46 23.44
CA VAL A 530 0.63 -11.45 22.02
C VAL A 530 0.21 -10.12 21.40
N LEU A 531 1.19 -9.35 20.93
CA LEU A 531 0.95 -8.17 20.09
C LEU A 531 1.08 -8.58 18.62
N VAL A 532 0.14 -8.12 17.79
CA VAL A 532 0.06 -8.49 16.38
C VAL A 532 0.20 -7.29 15.44
N PRO A 533 0.80 -7.51 14.25
CA PRO A 533 0.90 -6.47 13.24
C PRO A 533 -0.48 -6.03 12.75
N GLY A 534 -0.68 -4.72 12.61
CA GLY A 534 -1.84 -4.12 11.96
C GLY A 534 -2.87 -3.50 12.91
N THR A 535 -2.82 -3.76 14.22
CA THR A 535 -3.73 -3.15 15.20
C THR A 535 -3.24 -1.77 15.67
N PRO A 536 -3.96 -0.66 15.40
CA PRO A 536 -3.63 0.65 15.98
C PRO A 536 -3.69 0.58 17.50
N MET A 537 -2.72 1.21 18.20
CA MET A 537 -2.71 1.24 19.68
C MET A 537 -4.00 1.81 20.28
N THR A 538 -4.68 2.69 19.54
CA THR A 538 -5.92 3.38 19.95
C THR A 538 -7.19 2.56 19.72
N GLU A 539 -7.13 1.46 18.97
CA GLU A 539 -8.28 0.61 18.61
C GLU A 539 -8.15 -0.85 19.10
N ARG A 540 -7.31 -1.07 20.12
CA ARG A 540 -7.10 -2.38 20.77
C ARG A 540 -8.34 -2.84 21.57
N ARG A 541 -9.48 -3.07 20.92
CA ARG A 541 -10.59 -3.87 21.50
C ARG A 541 -10.36 -5.39 21.36
N SER A 542 -9.23 -5.79 20.80
CA SER A 542 -8.82 -7.19 20.73
C SER A 542 -7.99 -7.56 21.95
N TRP A 543 -8.71 -7.98 22.99
CA TRP A 543 -8.34 -8.79 24.15
C TRP A 543 -6.90 -9.35 24.15
N PRO A 544 -6.17 -9.27 25.28
CA PRO A 544 -4.95 -10.04 25.46
C PRO A 544 -5.27 -11.52 25.32
N GLN A 545 -4.46 -12.14 24.50
CA GLN A 545 -4.57 -13.54 24.13
C GLN A 545 -3.77 -14.37 25.13
N LEU A 546 -4.39 -14.56 26.30
CA LEU A 546 -3.73 -15.10 27.49
C LEU A 546 -3.66 -16.63 27.45
N ALA A 547 -2.44 -17.17 27.46
CA ALA A 547 -2.19 -18.59 27.58
C ALA A 547 -1.42 -18.92 28.86
N VAL A 548 -1.76 -20.04 29.50
CA VAL A 548 -1.06 -20.58 30.68
C VAL A 548 0.01 -21.56 30.22
N LEU A 549 1.27 -21.17 30.37
CA LEU A 549 2.41 -22.01 30.02
C LEU A 549 2.93 -22.74 31.25
N ARG A 550 2.70 -24.06 31.33
CA ARG A 550 3.12 -24.91 32.45
C ARG A 550 4.55 -25.41 32.22
N LEU A 551 5.50 -24.98 33.03
CA LEU A 551 6.87 -25.51 33.00
C LEU A 551 6.96 -26.83 33.78
N PRO A 552 7.81 -27.78 33.33
CA PRO A 552 8.17 -28.93 34.14
C PRO A 552 8.79 -28.43 35.45
N GLY A 553 8.26 -28.91 36.58
CA GLY A 553 8.72 -28.48 37.89
C GLY A 553 10.19 -28.83 38.11
N SER A 554 10.85 -28.05 38.96
CA SER A 554 12.26 -28.20 39.36
C SER A 554 12.61 -29.52 40.08
N ASN A 555 11.78 -30.55 39.99
CA ASN A 555 11.99 -31.88 40.58
C ASN A 555 12.15 -32.97 39.49
N GLY A 556 12.91 -32.68 38.43
CA GLY A 556 13.13 -33.65 37.35
C GLY A 556 14.28 -33.30 36.41
N MET A 557 15.37 -32.74 36.93
CA MET A 557 16.69 -32.83 36.28
C MET A 557 17.54 -33.79 37.11
N ALA A 558 17.22 -35.07 37.02
CA ALA A 558 18.12 -36.17 37.35
C ALA A 558 17.72 -37.37 36.48
N THR A 559 18.70 -37.82 35.69
CA THR A 559 18.74 -38.93 34.72
C THR A 559 17.96 -38.76 33.43
#